data_AF-A0A4U3CGX7-F1
#
_entry.id   AF-A0A4U3CGX7-F1
#
_cell.length_a   1.000
_cell.length_b   1.000
_cell.length_c   1.000
_cell.angle_alpha   90.00
_cell.angle_beta   90.00
_cell.angle_gamma   90.00
#
_symmetry.space_group_name_H-M   'P 1'
#
loop_
_entity.id
_entity.type
_entity.pdbx_description
1 polymer ?
#
loop_
_entity_poly.entity_id
_entity_poly.type
_entity_poly.pdbx_seq_one_letter_code
_entity_poly.pdbx_strand_id
1 'polypeptide(L)'
;MPSVPRGDELERIEWVEGQVPLPDMPHGQLAAGDASELGRLTALGVNRAAAAVLAAGPGPRPKKTRELPREHGSERGYRQHIDRGETTCPPCRAAHAAYNDEHVVRWPA
;
A
#
# COMPACT_ATOMS: atom_id res chain seq x y z
N MET A 1 -31.82 36.25 2.08
CA MET A 1 -30.65 35.61 1.42
C MET A 1 -29.56 35.47 2.47
N PRO A 2 -29.19 34.25 2.89
CA PRO A 2 -28.16 34.07 3.91
C PRO A 2 -26.78 34.41 3.34
N SER A 3 -26.03 35.24 4.07
CA SER A 3 -24.68 35.67 3.74
C SER A 3 -23.69 34.51 3.79
N VAL A 4 -22.90 34.36 2.71
CA VAL A 4 -21.77 33.43 2.64
C VAL A 4 -20.57 34.08 3.37
N PRO A 5 -19.97 33.42 4.38
CA PRO A 5 -18.78 33.93 5.06
C PRO A 5 -17.55 33.92 4.12
N ARG A 6 -16.67 34.93 4.29
CA ARG A 6 -15.43 35.12 3.52
C ARG A 6 -14.29 34.29 4.12
N GLY A 7 -13.46 33.71 3.26
CA GLY A 7 -12.49 32.65 3.55
C GLY A 7 -11.21 33.05 4.30
N ASP A 8 -11.28 33.97 5.27
CA ASP A 8 -10.13 34.35 6.11
C ASP A 8 -10.18 33.74 7.52
N GLU A 9 -11.16 32.87 7.77
CA GLU A 9 -11.36 32.14 9.02
C GLU A 9 -10.97 30.65 8.85
N LEU A 10 -9.88 30.41 8.10
CA LEU A 10 -9.20 29.12 8.15
C LEU A 10 -8.44 29.06 9.47
N GLU A 11 -9.19 28.56 10.45
CA GLU A 11 -8.70 28.18 11.76
C GLU A 11 -7.34 27.51 11.66
N ARG A 12 -6.44 28.10 12.43
CA ARG A 12 -5.16 27.59 12.87
C ARG A 12 -5.35 26.17 13.41
N ILE A 13 -5.25 25.17 12.53
CA ILE A 13 -5.06 23.77 12.94
C ILE A 13 -3.67 23.74 13.58
N GLU A 14 -3.63 23.97 14.89
CA GLU A 14 -2.46 23.70 15.71
C GLU A 14 -2.22 22.20 15.65
N TRP A 15 -1.31 21.80 14.77
CA TRP A 15 -0.69 20.49 14.80
C TRP A 15 0.03 20.36 16.15
N VAL A 16 -0.63 19.73 17.11
CA VAL A 16 -0.02 19.31 18.35
C VAL A 16 0.97 18.20 17.99
N GLU A 17 2.26 18.50 18.08
CA GLU A 17 3.36 17.53 18.04
C GLU A 17 3.29 16.63 19.30
N GLY A 18 2.25 15.81 19.37
CA GLY A 18 1.99 14.88 20.46
C GLY A 18 1.99 13.47 19.92
N GLN A 19 3.17 12.85 19.95
CA GLN A 19 3.42 11.40 19.91
C GLN A 19 2.25 10.54 19.44
N VAL A 20 2.27 10.16 18.16
CA VAL A 20 1.48 9.01 17.72
C VAL A 20 2.00 7.80 18.51
N PRO A 21 1.20 7.17 19.38
CA PRO A 21 1.64 5.97 20.05
C PRO A 21 1.94 4.94 18.97
N LEU A 22 3.20 4.51 18.90
CA LEU A 22 3.56 3.41 18.01
C LEU A 22 2.64 2.24 18.35
N PRO A 23 1.96 1.64 17.36
CA PRO A 23 1.19 0.44 17.62
C PRO A 23 2.11 -0.58 18.29
N ASP A 24 1.59 -1.24 19.32
CA ASP A 24 2.26 -2.33 20.03
C ASP A 24 2.40 -3.49 19.03
N MET A 25 3.44 -3.39 18.20
CA MET A 25 3.75 -4.38 17.18
C MET A 25 4.26 -5.59 17.95
N PRO A 26 3.60 -6.75 17.83
CA PRO A 26 4.06 -7.95 18.51
C PRO A 26 5.51 -8.16 18.11
N HIS A 27 6.41 -8.17 19.09
CA HIS A 27 7.77 -8.63 18.90
C HIS A 27 7.69 -10.08 18.43
N GLY A 28 7.59 -10.24 17.12
CA GLY A 28 7.64 -11.53 16.46
C GLY A 28 8.89 -12.20 16.98
N GLN A 29 8.70 -13.30 17.71
CA GLN A 29 9.77 -14.12 18.23
C GLN A 29 10.60 -14.57 17.03
N LEU A 30 11.68 -13.84 16.75
CA LEU A 30 12.76 -14.34 15.92
C LEU A 30 13.20 -15.63 16.60
N ALA A 31 13.04 -16.75 15.91
CA ALA A 31 13.33 -18.05 16.45
C ALA A 31 14.73 -18.01 17.06
N ALA A 32 14.88 -18.50 18.29
CA ALA A 32 16.12 -18.37 19.08
C ALA A 32 17.39 -18.96 18.42
N GLY A 33 17.26 -19.59 17.25
CA GLY A 33 18.38 -20.02 16.40
C GLY A 33 19.11 -18.87 15.68
N ASP A 34 18.45 -17.74 15.40
CA ASP A 34 18.97 -16.76 14.43
C ASP A 34 20.06 -15.82 15.01
N ALA A 35 20.02 -15.55 16.32
CA ALA A 35 20.96 -14.61 16.95
C ALA A 35 22.40 -15.16 17.01
N SER A 36 22.56 -16.47 17.22
CA SER A 36 23.89 -17.10 17.29
C SER A 36 24.55 -17.22 15.92
N GLU A 37 23.75 -17.33 14.85
CA GLU A 37 24.25 -17.43 13.48
C GLU A 37 24.72 -16.05 12.96
N LEU A 38 23.97 -15.00 13.27
CA LEU A 38 24.36 -13.61 13.00
C LEU A 38 25.70 -13.23 13.66
N GLY A 39 25.93 -13.70 14.90
CA GLY A 39 27.20 -13.51 15.61
C GLY A 39 28.39 -14.17 14.88
N ARG A 40 28.22 -15.41 14.40
CA ARG A 40 29.26 -16.13 13.65
C ARG A 40 29.58 -15.47 12.31
N LEU A 41 28.56 -15.02 11.56
CA LEU A 41 28.75 -14.33 10.29
C LEU A 41 29.49 -13.00 10.47
N THR A 42 29.17 -12.26 11.52
CA THR A 42 29.85 -10.98 11.83
C THR A 42 31.32 -11.22 12.21
N ALA A 43 31.64 -12.29 12.94
CA ALA A 43 33.01 -12.66 13.30
C ALA A 43 33.87 -13.05 12.07
N LEU A 44 33.26 -13.53 10.98
CA LEU A 44 33.91 -13.80 9.70
C LEU A 44 34.08 -12.53 8.83
N GLY A 45 33.72 -11.35 9.34
CA GLY A 45 33.80 -10.09 8.60
C GLY A 45 32.67 -9.89 7.59
N VAL A 46 31.61 -10.71 7.63
CA VAL A 46 30.43 -10.51 6.78
C VAL A 46 29.68 -9.29 7.31
N ASN A 47 29.42 -8.33 6.41
CA ASN A 47 28.66 -7.14 6.77
C ASN A 47 27.28 -7.54 7.31
N ARG A 48 26.86 -6.90 8.41
CA ARG A 48 25.59 -7.18 9.09
C ARG A 48 24.37 -7.10 8.16
N ALA A 49 24.41 -6.21 7.16
CA ALA A 49 23.37 -6.12 6.13
C ALA A 49 23.33 -7.36 5.23
N ALA A 50 24.49 -7.90 4.84
CA ALA A 50 24.58 -9.12 4.04
C ALA A 50 24.12 -10.35 4.84
N ALA A 51 24.47 -10.43 6.13
CA ALA A 51 24.00 -11.50 7.01
C ALA A 51 22.47 -11.48 7.18
N ALA A 52 21.87 -10.29 7.31
CA ALA A 52 20.41 -10.15 7.37
C ALA A 52 19.71 -10.57 6.07
N VAL A 53 20.28 -10.25 4.90
CA VAL A 53 19.74 -10.69 3.60
C VAL A 53 19.80 -12.20 3.43
N LEU A 54 20.88 -12.84 3.90
CA LEU A 54 21.01 -14.31 3.87
C LEU A 54 20.04 -15.00 4.84
N ALA A 55 19.89 -14.45 6.06
CA ALA A 55 18.96 -14.98 7.07
C ALA A 55 17.48 -14.83 6.68
N ALA A 56 17.13 -13.77 5.94
CA ALA A 56 15.76 -13.55 5.46
C ALA A 56 15.27 -14.60 4.44
N GLY A 57 16.16 -15.45 3.95
CA GLY A 57 15.86 -16.43 2.91
C GLY A 57 15.49 -15.78 1.57
N PRO A 58 15.16 -16.57 0.54
CA PRO A 58 14.63 -16.03 -0.69
C PRO A 58 13.30 -15.33 -0.37
N GLY A 59 13.26 -14.00 -0.50
CA GLY A 59 12.04 -13.23 -0.39
C GLY A 59 10.93 -13.78 -1.29
N PRO A 60 9.66 -13.44 -1.05
CA PRO A 60 8.54 -13.96 -1.81
C PRO A 60 8.82 -13.79 -3.31
N ARG A 61 8.97 -14.91 -4.02
CA ARG A 61 9.23 -14.88 -5.45
C ARG A 61 8.07 -14.14 -6.10
N PRO A 62 8.32 -13.14 -6.98
CA PRO A 62 7.25 -12.48 -7.68
C PRO A 62 6.43 -13.54 -8.40
N LYS A 63 5.14 -13.64 -8.07
CA LYS A 63 4.25 -14.57 -8.74
C LYS A 63 4.19 -14.12 -10.20
N LYS A 64 4.49 -15.02 -11.14
CA LYS A 64 4.28 -14.76 -12.57
C LYS A 64 2.79 -14.54 -12.77
N THR A 65 2.35 -13.29 -12.83
CA THR A 65 0.97 -12.95 -13.17
C THR A 65 0.75 -13.41 -14.59
N ARG A 66 -0.11 -14.42 -14.79
CA ARG A 66 -0.50 -14.83 -16.14
C ARG A 66 -1.15 -13.61 -16.81
N GLU A 67 -0.70 -13.26 -18.01
CA GLU A 67 -1.38 -12.26 -18.81
C GLU A 67 -2.75 -12.82 -19.19
N LEU A 68 -3.77 -12.38 -18.46
CA LEU A 68 -5.14 -12.71 -18.77
C LEU A 68 -5.56 -11.92 -20.01
N PRO A 69 -6.43 -12.50 -20.87
CA PRO A 69 -7.05 -11.76 -21.95
C PRO A 69 -7.66 -10.45 -21.46
N ARG A 70 -7.52 -9.40 -22.27
CA ARG A 70 -8.09 -8.09 -21.94
C ARG A 70 -9.60 -8.15 -22.02
N GLU A 71 -10.24 -7.92 -20.89
CA GLU A 71 -11.69 -7.73 -20.81
C GLU A 71 -11.97 -6.24 -20.94
N HIS A 72 -12.89 -5.84 -21.81
CA HIS A 72 -13.33 -4.45 -21.96
C HIS A 72 -14.78 -4.31 -21.50
N GLY A 73 -15.15 -3.11 -21.02
CA GLY A 73 -16.51 -2.84 -20.54
C GLY A 73 -16.82 -3.38 -19.15
N SER A 74 -15.80 -3.66 -18.34
CA SER A 74 -15.95 -4.11 -16.95
C SER A 74 -15.00 -3.34 -16.03
N GLU A 75 -15.30 -3.33 -14.72
CA GLU A 75 -14.42 -2.77 -13.68
C GLU A 75 -13.04 -3.45 -13.67
N ARG A 76 -13.01 -4.76 -13.92
CA ARG A 76 -11.75 -5.50 -14.04
C ARG A 76 -10.94 -5.03 -15.26
N GLY A 77 -11.60 -4.76 -16.38
CA GLY A 77 -10.98 -4.18 -17.56
C GLY A 77 -10.41 -2.78 -17.32
N TYR A 78 -11.13 -1.94 -16.55
CA TYR A 78 -10.63 -0.64 -16.11
C TYR A 78 -9.33 -0.77 -15.33
N ARG A 79 -9.27 -1.65 -14.32
CA ARG A 79 -8.05 -1.87 -13.53
C ARG A 79 -6.89 -2.39 -14.37
N GLN A 80 -7.15 -3.29 -15.33
CA GLN A 80 -6.12 -3.75 -16.26
C GLN A 80 -5.48 -2.61 -17.07
N HIS A 81 -6.25 -1.58 -17.46
CA HIS A 81 -5.67 -0.40 -18.12
C HIS A 81 -4.76 0.39 -17.18
N ILE A 82 -5.18 0.59 -15.92
CA ILE A 82 -4.39 1.32 -14.91
C ILE A 82 -3.09 0.57 -14.60
N ASP A 83 -3.17 -0.74 -14.35
CA ASP A 83 -2.02 -1.59 -14.01
C ASP A 83 -0.97 -1.61 -15.13
N ARG A 84 -1.41 -1.51 -16.39
CA ARG A 84 -0.53 -1.48 -17.58
C ARG A 84 -0.10 -0.06 -17.98
N GLY A 85 -0.63 0.98 -17.34
CA GLY A 85 -0.36 2.38 -17.69
C GLY A 85 -0.91 2.79 -19.07
N GLU A 86 -1.99 2.16 -19.52
CA GLU A 86 -2.61 2.43 -20.82
C GLU A 86 -3.79 3.39 -20.72
N THR A 87 -4.11 4.09 -21.81
CA THR A 87 -5.32 4.93 -21.87
C THR A 87 -6.57 4.07 -21.76
N THR A 88 -7.40 4.35 -20.77
CA THR A 88 -8.65 3.60 -20.54
C THR A 88 -9.69 3.88 -21.61
N CYS A 89 -10.18 2.83 -22.26
CA CYS A 89 -11.19 2.95 -23.29
C CYS A 89 -12.56 3.41 -22.73
N PRO A 90 -13.42 4.06 -23.55
CA PRO A 90 -14.73 4.53 -23.11
C PRO A 90 -15.61 3.48 -22.39
N PRO A 91 -15.73 2.22 -22.85
CA PRO A 91 -16.60 1.25 -22.16
C PRO A 91 -16.08 0.88 -20.76
N CYS A 92 -14.76 0.79 -20.57
CA CYS A 92 -14.18 0.55 -19.24
C CYS A 92 -14.40 1.74 -18.30
N ARG A 93 -14.32 2.99 -18.81
CA ARG A 93 -14.63 4.19 -18.01
C ARG A 93 -16.09 4.23 -17.58
N ALA A 94 -17.03 3.91 -18.48
CA ALA A 94 -18.45 3.83 -18.16
C ALA A 94 -18.74 2.76 -17.09
N ALA A 95 -18.11 1.59 -17.21
CA ALA A 95 -18.26 0.51 -16.24
C ALA A 95 -17.72 0.90 -14.84
N HIS A 96 -16.58 1.60 -14.77
CA HIS A 96 -16.03 2.09 -13.50
C HIS A 96 -16.92 3.16 -12.86
N ALA A 97 -17.49 4.07 -13.66
CA ALA A 97 -18.44 5.06 -13.18
C ALA A 97 -19.67 4.40 -12.56
N ALA A 98 -20.28 3.44 -13.25
CA ALA A 98 -21.42 2.68 -12.73
C ALA A 98 -21.06 1.93 -11.43
N TYR A 99 -19.89 1.29 -11.38
CA TYR A 99 -19.40 0.62 -10.18
C TYR A 99 -19.27 1.59 -8.98
N ASN A 100 -18.71 2.78 -9.21
CA ASN A 100 -18.57 3.80 -8.18
C ASN A 100 -19.93 4.35 -7.72
N ASP A 101 -20.86 4.62 -8.64
CA ASP A 101 -22.21 5.08 -8.27
C ASP A 101 -22.91 4.08 -7.33
N GLU A 102 -22.73 2.78 -7.55
CA GLU A 102 -23.26 1.73 -6.67
C GLU A 102 -22.55 1.69 -5.31
N HIS A 103 -21.24 1.94 -5.24
CA HIS A 103 -20.42 1.72 -4.03
C HIS A 103 -20.20 2.98 -3.18
N VAL A 104 -20.21 4.17 -3.78
CA VAL A 104 -20.00 5.46 -3.10
C VAL A 104 -21.14 5.76 -2.11
N VAL A 105 -22.34 5.22 -2.34
CA VAL A 105 -23.49 5.37 -1.43
C VAL A 105 -23.24 4.74 -0.05
N ARG A 106 -22.19 3.93 0.13
CA ARG A 106 -21.94 3.20 1.38
C ARG A 106 -21.04 3.89 2.40
N TRP A 107 -20.46 5.05 2.10
CA TRP A 107 -19.65 5.79 3.09
C TRP A 107 -20.48 6.92 3.71
N PRO A 108 -20.94 6.78 4.97
CA PRO A 108 -21.54 7.92 5.68
C PRO A 108 -20.47 8.99 5.86
N ALA A 109 -20.81 10.21 5.45
CA ALA A 109 -20.01 11.42 5.67
C ALA A 109 -19.87 11.72 7.17
#